data_AF-A0AAT9S452-F1
#
_entry.id   AF-A0AAT9S452-F1
#
_cell.length_a   1.000
_cell.length_b   1.000
_cell.length_c   1.000
_cell.angle_alpha   90.00
_cell.angle_beta   90.00
_cell.angle_gamma   90.00
#
_symmetry.space_group_name_H-M   'P 1'
#
loop_
_entity.id
_entity.type
_entity.pdbx_description
1 polymer ?
#
loop_
_entity_poly.entity_id
_entity_poly.type
_entity_poly.pdbx_seq_one_letter_code
_entity_poly.pdbx_strand_id
1 'polypeptide(L)'
;MLTFTQALQQELAESPITVQAVLPGAVRTELWDGSGVDLEALPDESIMSVDDAVDAALAGLDAGEPVTIPSLPQVSDWESFEKARQALVPNLSQRVPADRYRG
;
A
#
# COMPACT_ATOMS: atom_id res chain seq x y z
N MET A 1 3.29 -0.93 -5.68
CA MET A 1 3.86 0.40 -5.96
C MET A 1 3.48 1.29 -4.78
N LEU A 2 4.44 1.58 -3.89
CA LEU A 2 4.29 2.42 -2.68
C LEU A 2 5.58 3.24 -2.39
N THR A 3 6.62 3.00 -3.18
CA THR A 3 8.00 3.40 -2.89
C THR A 3 8.19 4.92 -2.82
N PHE A 4 7.41 5.69 -3.57
CA PHE A 4 7.47 7.15 -3.53
C PHE A 4 7.04 7.69 -2.16
N THR A 5 5.87 7.27 -1.67
CA THR A 5 5.36 7.71 -0.36
C THR A 5 6.26 7.23 0.78
N GLN A 6 6.79 6.01 0.70
CA GLN A 6 7.76 5.49 1.67
C GLN A 6 9.07 6.28 1.69
N ALA A 7 9.55 6.74 0.53
CA ALA A 7 10.73 7.60 0.46
C ALA A 7 10.46 8.95 1.13
N LEU A 8 9.31 9.57 0.84
CA LEU A 8 8.91 10.83 1.50
C LEU A 8 8.77 10.68 3.02
N GLN A 9 8.22 9.57 3.49
CA GLN A 9 8.12 9.27 4.93
C GLN A 9 9.50 9.21 5.58
N GLN A 10 10.50 8.64 4.91
CA GLN A 10 11.88 8.61 5.42
C GLN A 10 12.53 9.99 5.39
N GLU A 11 12.38 10.73 4.30
CA GLU A 11 12.94 12.08 4.15
C GLU A 11 12.36 13.08 5.16
N LEU A 12 11.09 12.92 5.51
CA LEU A 12 10.35 13.84 6.40
C LEU A 12 10.22 13.34 7.84
N ALA A 13 10.89 12.24 8.21
CA ALA A 13 10.76 11.61 9.53
C ALA A 13 11.12 12.53 10.71
N GLU A 14 12.00 13.52 10.50
CA GLU A 14 12.40 14.51 11.52
C GLU A 14 11.65 15.84 11.39
N SER A 15 10.64 15.90 10.52
CA SER A 15 9.83 17.09 10.27
C SER A 15 8.47 17.01 11.01
N PRO A 16 7.73 18.12 11.17
CA PRO A 16 6.37 18.09 11.69
C PRO A 16 5.34 17.60 10.67
N ILE A 17 5.75 17.18 9.46
CA ILE A 17 4.86 16.76 8.38
C ILE A 17 4.58 15.26 8.51
N THR A 18 3.29 14.92 8.52
CA THR A 18 2.83 13.53 8.43
C THR A 18 2.52 13.18 6.98
N VAL A 19 3.02 12.04 6.52
CA VAL A 19 2.76 11.51 5.18
C VAL A 19 2.11 10.14 5.31
N GLN A 20 0.89 10.02 4.79
CA GLN A 20 0.12 8.78 4.76
C GLN A 20 -0.06 8.32 3.32
N ALA A 21 0.08 7.01 3.09
CA ALA A 21 -0.37 6.37 1.86
C ALA A 21 -1.71 5.69 2.08
N VAL A 22 -2.70 5.96 1.23
CA VAL A 22 -4.02 5.30 1.28
C VAL A 22 -4.14 4.42 0.04
N LEU A 23 -4.37 3.12 0.23
CA LEU A 23 -4.48 2.13 -0.84
C LEU A 23 -5.84 1.44 -0.78
N PRO A 24 -6.89 2.06 -1.33
CA PRO A 24 -8.19 1.42 -1.40
C PRO A 24 -8.19 0.30 -2.47
N GLY A 25 -9.10 -0.65 -2.29
CA GLY A 25 -9.50 -1.60 -3.34
C GLY A 25 -10.42 -0.94 -4.37
N ALA A 26 -11.39 -1.69 -4.90
CA ALA A 26 -12.40 -1.10 -5.77
C ALA A 26 -13.33 -0.19 -4.95
N VAL A 27 -13.44 1.08 -5.34
CA VAL A 27 -14.33 2.07 -4.72
C VAL A 27 -15.34 2.55 -5.75
N ARG A 28 -16.60 2.65 -5.35
CA ARG A 28 -17.71 3.09 -6.22
C ARG A 28 -17.60 4.58 -6.57
N THR A 29 -16.81 4.89 -7.59
CA THR A 29 -16.55 6.24 -8.09
C THR A 29 -16.71 6.29 -9.61
N GLU A 30 -16.78 7.50 -10.18
CA GLU A 30 -16.79 7.72 -11.64
C GLU A 30 -15.45 7.34 -12.32
N LEU A 31 -14.42 6.95 -11.57
CA LEU A 31 -13.08 6.65 -12.09
C LEU A 31 -13.06 5.43 -13.04
N TRP A 32 -14.07 4.58 -12.95
CA TRP A 32 -14.20 3.38 -13.76
C TRP A 32 -14.72 3.67 -15.18
N ASP A 33 -15.37 4.82 -15.39
CA ASP A 33 -15.91 5.21 -16.68
C ASP A 33 -14.79 5.41 -17.70
N GLY A 34 -14.81 4.60 -18.77
CA GLY A 34 -13.77 4.63 -19.80
C GLY A 34 -12.46 3.93 -19.42
N SER A 35 -12.36 3.31 -18.23
CA SER A 35 -11.20 2.52 -17.79
C SER A 35 -11.06 1.18 -18.53
N GLY A 36 -12.12 0.74 -19.22
CA GLY A 36 -12.24 -0.59 -19.82
C GLY A 36 -12.61 -1.70 -18.83
N VAL A 37 -12.79 -1.36 -17.55
CA VAL A 37 -13.32 -2.25 -16.51
C VAL A 37 -14.71 -1.75 -16.12
N ASP A 38 -15.71 -2.62 -16.29
CA ASP A 38 -17.06 -2.37 -15.81
C ASP A 38 -17.11 -2.65 -14.30
N LEU A 39 -17.39 -1.62 -13.51
CA LEU A 39 -17.51 -1.74 -12.06
C LEU A 39 -18.66 -2.68 -11.68
N GLU A 40 -19.74 -2.73 -12.47
CA GLU A 40 -20.89 -3.63 -12.24
C GLU A 40 -20.54 -5.10 -12.52
N ALA A 41 -19.43 -5.37 -13.21
CA ALA A 41 -18.93 -6.72 -13.43
C ALA A 41 -18.09 -7.26 -12.27
N LEU A 42 -17.72 -6.41 -11.29
CA LEU A 42 -17.06 -6.84 -10.07
C LEU A 42 -18.09 -7.39 -9.07
N PRO A 43 -17.73 -8.40 -8.25
CA PRO A 43 -18.60 -8.86 -7.17
C PRO A 43 -18.90 -7.71 -6.20
N ASP A 44 -20.16 -7.53 -5.82
CA ASP A 44 -20.60 -6.44 -4.94
C ASP A 44 -19.80 -6.43 -3.62
N GLU A 45 -19.45 -7.61 -3.08
CA GLU A 45 -18.64 -7.73 -1.86
C GLU A 45 -17.21 -7.19 -1.99
N SER A 46 -16.73 -6.94 -3.20
CA SER A 46 -15.39 -6.41 -3.48
C SER A 46 -15.37 -4.89 -3.70
N ILE A 47 -16.54 -4.24 -3.68
CA ILE A 47 -16.70 -2.82 -3.96
C ILE A 47 -17.05 -2.07 -2.67
N MET A 48 -16.15 -1.19 -2.23
CA MET A 48 -16.37 -0.31 -1.08
C MET A 48 -17.10 0.97 -1.51
N SER A 49 -17.94 1.52 -0.62
CA SER A 49 -18.50 2.86 -0.82
C SER A 49 -17.41 3.93 -0.69
N VAL A 50 -17.62 5.11 -1.30
CA VAL A 50 -16.67 6.22 -1.15
C VAL A 50 -16.60 6.69 0.29
N ASP A 51 -17.75 6.78 0.96
CA ASP A 51 -17.85 7.24 2.34
C ASP A 51 -17.06 6.32 3.28
N ASP A 52 -17.24 5.00 3.17
CA ASP A 52 -16.47 4.03 3.99
C ASP A 52 -14.97 4.10 3.69
N ALA A 53 -14.59 4.27 2.43
CA ALA A 53 -13.18 4.36 2.04
C ALA A 53 -12.50 5.62 2.63
N VAL A 54 -13.22 6.75 2.66
CA VAL A 54 -12.74 8.00 3.23
C VAL A 54 -12.71 7.92 4.76
N ASP A 55 -13.76 7.40 5.39
CA ASP A 55 -13.82 7.23 6.85
C ASP A 55 -12.68 6.34 7.35
N ALA A 56 -12.40 5.23 6.66
CA ALA A 56 -11.28 4.36 6.97
C ALA A 56 -9.92 5.06 6.78
N ALA A 57 -9.76 5.84 5.71
CA ALA A 57 -8.53 6.58 5.44
C ALA A 57 -8.22 7.62 6.54
N LEU A 58 -9.25 8.36 6.97
CA LEU A 58 -9.14 9.36 8.04
C LEU A 58 -8.90 8.71 9.41
N ALA A 59 -9.59 7.60 9.71
CA ALA A 59 -9.34 6.85 10.93
C ALA A 59 -7.89 6.33 11.00
N GLY A 60 -7.33 5.85 9.88
CA GLY A 60 -5.92 5.48 9.78
C GLY A 60 -4.98 6.66 10.00
N LEU A 61 -5.34 7.84 9.47
CA LEU A 61 -4.53 9.06 9.64
C LEU A 61 -4.48 9.48 11.12
N ASP A 62 -5.63 9.49 11.79
CA ASP A 62 -5.76 9.82 13.21
C ASP A 62 -5.01 8.82 14.09
N ALA A 63 -4.93 7.55 13.68
CA ALA A 63 -4.16 6.51 14.36
C ALA A 63 -2.64 6.59 14.09
N GLY A 64 -2.19 7.50 13.22
CA GLY A 64 -0.80 7.64 12.82
C GLY A 64 -0.31 6.49 11.92
N GLU A 65 -1.22 5.83 11.20
CA GLU A 65 -0.87 4.75 10.30
C GLU A 65 -0.18 5.31 9.04
N PRO A 66 1.08 4.94 8.74
CA PRO A 66 1.79 5.46 7.57
C PRO A 66 1.22 4.90 6.26
N VAL A 67 0.56 3.74 6.30
CA VAL A 67 0.01 3.04 5.14
C VAL A 67 -1.34 2.46 5.52
N THR A 68 -2.42 3.07 5.06
CA THR A 68 -3.79 2.64 5.33
C THR A 68 -4.35 1.90 4.14
N ILE A 69 -4.79 0.65 4.38
CA ILE A 69 -5.37 -0.22 3.35
C ILE A 69 -6.78 -0.59 3.81
N PRO A 70 -7.81 0.21 3.47
CA PRO A 70 -9.17 0.06 4.02
C PRO A 70 -9.76 -1.35 3.87
N SER A 71 -9.44 -2.04 2.77
CA SER A 71 -9.96 -3.37 2.47
C SER A 71 -9.13 -4.51 3.07
N LEU A 72 -8.03 -4.24 3.76
CA LEU A 72 -7.18 -5.28 4.35
C LEU A 72 -7.64 -5.57 5.80
N PRO A 73 -8.20 -6.75 6.10
CA PRO A 73 -8.75 -7.01 7.43
C PRO A 73 -7.69 -7.17 8.52
N GLN A 74 -6.51 -7.68 8.17
CA GLN A 74 -5.43 -7.98 9.12
C GLN A 74 -4.17 -7.18 8.76
N VAL A 75 -3.85 -6.18 9.57
CA VAL A 75 -2.63 -5.36 9.39
C VAL A 75 -1.35 -6.21 9.43
N SER A 76 -1.38 -7.34 10.14
CA SER A 76 -0.25 -8.26 10.24
C SER A 76 0.21 -8.83 8.88
N ASP A 77 -0.70 -8.91 7.90
CA ASP A 77 -0.35 -9.38 6.56
C ASP A 77 0.52 -8.35 5.83
N TRP A 78 0.19 -7.05 5.98
CA TRP A 78 0.99 -5.94 5.48
C TRP A 78 2.36 -5.88 6.17
N GLU A 79 2.39 -5.98 7.50
CA GLU A 79 3.64 -6.00 8.27
C GLU A 79 4.54 -7.18 7.88
N SER A 80 3.95 -8.36 7.63
CA SER A 80 4.68 -9.54 7.19
C SER A 80 5.30 -9.35 5.81
N PHE A 81 4.55 -8.75 4.87
CA PHE A 81 5.06 -8.38 3.56
C PHE A 81 6.24 -7.40 3.65
N GLU A 82 6.10 -6.35 4.44
CA GLU A 82 7.13 -5.33 4.62
C GLU A 82 8.38 -5.90 5.30
N LYS A 83 8.21 -6.77 6.29
CA LYS A 83 9.31 -7.51 6.92
C LYS A 83 10.04 -8.40 5.92
N ALA A 84 9.31 -9.12 5.06
CA ALA A 84 9.91 -9.95 4.02
C ALA A 84 10.71 -9.10 3.02
N ARG A 85 10.20 -7.93 2.65
CA ARG A 85 10.89 -6.95 1.79
C ARG A 85 12.20 -6.47 2.44
N GLN A 86 12.16 -6.11 3.73
CA GLN A 86 13.34 -5.64 4.47
C GLN A 86 14.40 -6.73 4.64
N ALA A 87 14.00 -7.99 4.80
CA ALA A 87 14.93 -9.12 4.91
C ALA A 87 15.81 -9.33 3.67
N LEU A 88 15.41 -8.77 2.51
CA LEU A 88 16.23 -8.80 1.30
C LEU A 88 17.43 -7.84 1.39
N VAL A 89 17.31 -6.71 2.09
CA VAL A 89 18.30 -5.59 2.08
C VAL A 89 19.75 -6.05 2.26
N PRO A 90 20.11 -6.92 3.24
CA PRO A 90 21.50 -7.37 3.41
C PRO A 90 22.04 -8.20 2.24
N ASN A 91 21.16 -8.73 1.39
CA ASN A 91 21.49 -9.64 0.29
C ASN A 91 21.48 -8.97 -1.09
N LEU A 92 21.04 -7.70 -1.19
CA LEU A 92 20.88 -6.98 -2.46
C LEU A 92 22.16 -6.29 -2.96
N SER A 93 23.21 -6.21 -2.15
CA SER A 93 24.49 -5.61 -2.52
C SER A 93 25.65 -6.55 -2.17
N GLN A 94 25.88 -7.54 -3.03
CA GLN A 94 26.95 -8.51 -2.88
C GLN A 94 28.03 -8.24 -3.92
N ARG A 95 29.31 -8.40 -3.54
CA ARG A 95 30.46 -8.16 -4.44
C ARG A 95 30.49 -9.09 -5.64
N VAL A 96 29.85 -10.25 -5.54
CA VAL A 96 29.84 -11.28 -6.58
C VAL A 96 28.40 -11.70 -6.91
N PRO A 97 28.12 -12.09 -8.16
CA PRO A 97 26.82 -12.66 -8.52
C PRO A 97 26.52 -13.90 -7.67
N ALA A 98 25.25 -14.08 -7.31
CA ALA A 98 24.79 -15.25 -6.57
C ALA A 98 25.08 -16.55 -7.33
N ASP A 99 25.36 -17.62 -6.60
CA ASP A 99 25.78 -18.91 -7.18
C ASP A 99 24.76 -19.49 -8.18
N ARG A 100 23.47 -19.18 -8.02
CA ARG A 100 22.42 -19.57 -8.98
C ARG A 100 22.63 -19.05 -10.42
N TYR A 101 23.56 -18.12 -10.64
CA TYR A 101 23.93 -17.59 -11.96
C TYR A 101 25.26 -18.15 -12.49
N ARG A 102 25.92 -19.03 -11.74
CA ARG A 102 27.11 -19.76 -12.17
C ARG A 102 26.62 -21.14 -12.57
N GLY A 103 26.44 -21.35 -13.88
CA GLY A 103 25.96 -22.63 -14.43
C GLY A 103 26.84 -23.82 -14.07
#